data_AF-A0A976QIM4-F1
#
_entry.id   AF-A0A976QIM4-F1
#
_cell.length_a   1.000
_cell.length_b   1.000
_cell.length_c   1.000
_cell.angle_alpha   90.00
_cell.angle_beta   90.00
_cell.angle_gamma   90.00
#
_symmetry.space_group_name_H-M   'P 1'
#
loop_
_entity.id
_entity.type
_entity.pdbx_description
1 polymer ?
#
loop_
_entity_poly.entity_id
_entity_poly.type
_entity_poly.pdbx_seq_one_letter_code
_entity_poly.pdbx_strand_id
1 'polypeptide(L)'
;MSFGTFLLPRSNLFLHSPIHEERLVSLLILVVAAAESGKRETTKIFDFYMNNVRFMNSWGLSDVSAPSIVGAYLIHKSRKPLVQLAQSGTLWERRITVVATLSNQRTGRLSTIRRKRWFVKNVLHNPPSMTPYTSPHRFCISCELPAA
;
A
#
# COMPACT_ATOMS: atom_id res chain seq x y z
N MET A 1 15.35 -13.20 19.50
CA MET A 1 14.94 -13.38 18.10
C MET A 1 13.87 -12.34 17.80
N SER A 2 14.11 -11.49 16.81
CA SER A 2 13.22 -10.39 16.47
C SER A 2 11.97 -10.88 15.74
N PHE A 3 10.78 -10.50 16.24
CA PHE A 3 9.47 -10.88 15.73
C PHE A 3 9.33 -10.68 14.21
N GLY A 4 9.85 -9.57 13.68
CA GLY A 4 9.77 -9.27 12.24
C GLY A 4 10.56 -10.23 11.35
N THR A 5 11.68 -10.79 11.80
CA THR A 5 12.55 -11.60 10.92
C THR A 5 11.98 -13.00 10.64
N PHE A 6 11.22 -13.55 11.58
CA PHE A 6 10.59 -14.86 11.43
C PHE A 6 9.32 -14.82 10.57
N LEU A 7 8.61 -13.68 10.57
CA LEU A 7 7.33 -13.54 9.88
C LEU A 7 7.45 -13.21 8.38
N LEU A 8 8.54 -12.57 7.94
CA LEU A 8 8.74 -12.17 6.55
C LEU A 8 8.65 -13.32 5.52
N PRO A 9 9.26 -14.51 5.74
CA PRO A 9 9.15 -15.62 4.79
C PRO A 9 7.73 -16.18 4.68
N ARG A 10 6.98 -16.18 5.80
CA ARG A 10 5.60 -16.69 5.85
C ARG A 10 4.60 -15.71 5.25
N SER A 11 4.75 -14.41 5.50
CA SER A 11 3.91 -13.40 4.84
C SER A 11 4.11 -13.39 3.33
N ASN A 12 5.31 -13.72 2.84
CA ASN A 12 5.54 -13.86 1.40
C ASN A 12 4.66 -14.94 0.76
N LEU A 13 4.49 -16.08 1.44
CA LEU A 13 3.68 -17.18 0.92
C LEU A 13 2.23 -16.76 0.68
N PHE A 14 1.58 -16.12 1.66
CA PHE A 14 0.17 -15.74 1.49
C PHE A 14 -0.02 -14.49 0.63
N LEU A 15 1.00 -13.64 0.50
CA LEU A 15 0.93 -12.45 -0.36
C LEU A 15 0.90 -12.82 -1.86
N HIS A 16 1.41 -13.98 -2.23
CA HIS A 16 1.28 -14.55 -3.57
C HIS A 16 0.03 -15.40 -3.79
N SER A 17 -0.81 -15.57 -2.78
CA SER A 17 -2.05 -16.34 -2.90
C SER A 17 -3.03 -15.66 -3.87
N PRO A 18 -3.85 -16.42 -4.61
CA PRO A 18 -4.95 -15.87 -5.38
C PRO A 18 -6.06 -15.28 -4.48
N ILE A 19 -6.16 -15.72 -3.22
CA ILE A 19 -7.21 -15.32 -2.28
C ILE A 19 -6.90 -13.93 -1.70
N HIS A 20 -7.89 -13.04 -1.71
CA HIS A 20 -7.72 -11.65 -1.26
C HIS A 20 -7.47 -11.55 0.25
N GLU A 21 -8.20 -12.35 1.03
CA GLU A 21 -8.14 -12.41 2.49
C GLU A 21 -6.75 -12.85 2.97
N GLU A 22 -6.14 -13.81 2.27
CA GLU A 22 -4.78 -14.29 2.55
C GLU A 22 -3.74 -13.19 2.34
N ARG A 23 -3.86 -12.43 1.24
CA ARG A 23 -3.00 -11.25 1.00
C ARG A 23 -3.22 -10.18 2.06
N LEU A 24 -4.46 -9.93 2.45
CA LEU A 24 -4.81 -8.95 3.47
C LEU A 24 -4.20 -9.32 4.84
N VAL A 25 -4.34 -10.58 5.25
CA VAL A 25 -3.75 -11.09 6.51
C VAL A 25 -2.23 -10.91 6.51
N SER A 26 -1.55 -11.20 5.39
CA SER A 26 -0.11 -10.95 5.28
C SER A 26 0.27 -9.50 5.47
N LEU A 27 -0.49 -8.58 4.86
CA LEU A 27 -0.23 -7.15 5.02
C LEU A 27 -0.50 -6.68 6.45
N LEU A 28 -1.55 -7.19 7.11
CA LEU A 28 -1.84 -6.86 8.51
C LEU A 28 -0.72 -7.33 9.44
N ILE A 29 -0.21 -8.55 9.24
CA ILE A 29 0.95 -9.07 9.98
C ILE A 29 2.16 -8.13 9.79
N LEU A 30 2.42 -7.67 8.57
CA LEU A 30 3.52 -6.74 8.30
C LEU A 30 3.32 -5.39 8.99
N VAL A 31 2.08 -4.88 9.05
CA VAL A 31 1.75 -3.62 9.72
C VAL A 31 2.01 -3.73 11.22
N VAL A 32 1.53 -4.80 11.86
CA VAL A 32 1.77 -5.05 13.30
C VAL A 32 3.27 -5.21 13.56
N ALA A 33 3.95 -6.02 12.74
CA ALA A 33 5.39 -6.18 12.86
C ALA A 33 6.14 -4.85 12.69
N ALA A 34 5.74 -3.98 11.75
CA ALA A 34 6.38 -2.68 11.55
C ALA A 34 6.17 -1.72 12.73
N ALA A 35 5.03 -1.82 13.42
CA ALA A 35 4.71 -1.00 14.59
C ALA A 35 5.49 -1.43 15.83
N GLU A 36 5.67 -2.75 16.03
CA GLU A 36 6.34 -3.30 17.22
C GLU A 36 7.86 -3.44 17.08
N SER A 37 8.38 -3.37 15.86
CA SER A 37 9.80 -3.63 15.59
C SER A 37 10.67 -2.37 15.56
N GLY A 38 11.96 -2.56 15.91
CA GLY A 38 12.93 -1.47 15.93
C GLY A 38 13.37 -1.04 14.51
N LYS A 39 14.07 0.10 14.41
CA LYS A 39 14.49 0.75 13.15
C LYS A 39 15.11 -0.19 12.09
N ARG A 40 15.90 -1.19 12.51
CA ARG A 40 16.55 -2.16 11.60
C ARG A 40 15.54 -3.11 10.95
N GLU A 41 14.54 -3.55 11.69
CA GLU A 41 13.48 -4.43 11.16
C GLU A 41 12.46 -3.69 10.32
N THR A 42 12.09 -2.47 10.72
CA THR A 42 11.21 -1.63 9.90
C THR A 42 11.79 -1.40 8.50
N THR A 43 13.12 -1.31 8.38
CA THR A 43 13.78 -1.22 7.06
C THR A 43 13.58 -2.49 6.24
N LYS A 44 13.77 -3.67 6.83
CA LYS A 44 13.53 -4.94 6.13
C LYS A 44 12.08 -5.10 5.71
N ILE A 45 11.14 -4.69 6.56
CA ILE A 45 9.70 -4.74 6.26
C ILE A 45 9.36 -3.77 5.13
N PHE A 46 9.94 -2.58 5.14
CA PHE A 46 9.78 -1.61 4.05
C PHE A 46 10.33 -2.16 2.72
N ASP A 47 11.54 -2.72 2.72
CA ASP A 47 12.14 -3.28 1.51
C ASP A 47 11.32 -4.47 0.98
N PHE A 48 10.86 -5.34 1.88
CA PHE A 48 9.96 -6.44 1.56
C PHE A 48 8.65 -5.94 0.94
N TYR A 49 8.06 -4.89 1.51
CA TYR A 49 6.84 -4.27 1.00
C TYR A 49 7.05 -3.71 -0.42
N MET A 50 8.12 -2.94 -0.62
CA MET A 50 8.46 -2.33 -1.91
C MET A 50 8.70 -3.37 -3.01
N ASN A 51 9.35 -4.49 -2.69
CA ASN A 51 9.57 -5.59 -3.64
C ASN A 51 8.29 -6.32 -4.05
N ASN A 52 7.22 -6.17 -3.27
CA ASN A 52 5.96 -6.88 -3.45
C ASN A 52 4.78 -5.98 -3.84
N VAL A 53 5.04 -4.72 -4.22
CA VAL A 53 4.00 -3.73 -4.55
C VAL A 53 3.05 -4.19 -5.66
N ARG A 54 3.58 -4.93 -6.64
CA ARG A 54 2.79 -5.49 -7.74
C ARG A 54 1.62 -6.39 -7.33
N PHE A 55 1.65 -6.99 -6.13
CA PHE A 55 0.58 -7.87 -5.64
C PHE A 55 -0.52 -7.12 -4.89
N MET A 56 -0.34 -5.81 -4.64
CA MET A 56 -1.32 -4.96 -3.98
C MET A 56 -2.28 -4.33 -4.99
N ASN A 57 -3.01 -5.20 -5.69
CA ASN A 57 -3.93 -4.82 -6.77
C ASN A 57 -5.36 -4.48 -6.29
N SER A 58 -5.51 -4.04 -5.05
CA SER A 58 -6.80 -3.70 -4.47
C SER A 58 -6.67 -2.49 -3.55
N TRP A 59 -7.73 -1.69 -3.52
CA TRP A 59 -7.86 -0.49 -2.69
C TRP A 59 -7.63 -0.81 -1.22
N GLY A 60 -8.29 -1.85 -0.69
CA GLY A 60 -8.17 -2.25 0.71
C GLY A 60 -6.75 -2.64 1.11
N LEU A 61 -6.01 -3.32 0.23
CA LEU A 61 -4.62 -3.71 0.48
C LEU A 61 -3.71 -2.47 0.60
N SER A 62 -3.82 -1.52 -0.33
CA SER A 62 -3.04 -0.29 -0.27
C SER A 62 -3.43 0.61 0.90
N ASP A 63 -4.73 0.72 1.20
CA ASP A 63 -5.27 1.64 2.21
C ASP A 63 -4.91 1.21 3.63
N VAL A 64 -4.86 -0.10 3.90
CA VAL A 64 -4.52 -0.65 5.21
C VAL A 64 -3.00 -0.64 5.47
N SER A 65 -2.19 -0.88 4.45
CA SER A 65 -0.77 -1.17 4.62
C SER A 65 0.15 0.03 4.39
N ALA A 66 -0.11 0.83 3.35
CA ALA A 66 0.76 1.93 2.94
C ALA A 66 0.95 3.02 4.01
N PRO A 67 -0.07 3.42 4.80
CA PRO A 67 0.10 4.45 5.83
C PRO A 67 1.13 4.07 6.90
N SER A 68 1.04 2.82 7.37
CA SER A 68 1.80 2.32 8.52
C SER A 68 3.18 1.82 8.13
N ILE A 69 3.34 1.29 6.92
CA ILE A 69 4.64 0.78 6.45
C ILE A 69 5.41 1.91 5.75
N VAL A 70 4.93 2.36 4.58
CA VAL A 70 5.62 3.36 3.75
C VAL A 70 5.56 4.74 4.41
N GLY A 71 4.37 5.15 4.86
CA GLY A 71 4.15 6.45 5.46
C GLY A 71 4.99 6.65 6.73
N ALA A 72 4.96 5.68 7.65
CA ALA A 72 5.72 5.74 8.90
C ALA A 72 7.24 5.64 8.66
N TYR A 73 7.69 4.77 7.75
CA TYR A 73 9.10 4.60 7.45
C TYR A 73 9.74 5.87 6.85
N LEU A 74 8.99 6.60 6.02
CA LEU A 74 9.50 7.76 5.30
C LEU A 74 9.38 9.09 6.05
N ILE A 75 8.87 9.11 7.29
CA ILE A 75 8.70 10.35 8.10
C ILE A 75 10.02 11.14 8.21
N HIS A 76 11.13 10.44 8.45
CA HIS A 76 12.45 11.03 8.66
C HIS A 76 13.45 10.69 7.54
N LYS A 77 12.97 10.23 6.38
CA LYS A 77 13.81 9.76 5.27
C LYS A 77 13.52 10.49 3.96
N SER A 78 14.35 10.19 2.95
CA SER A 78 14.20 10.73 1.60
C SER A 78 12.88 10.29 0.95
N ARG A 79 12.25 11.19 0.20
CA ARG A 79 10.98 10.95 -0.50
C ARG A 79 11.15 10.31 -1.88
N LYS A 80 12.37 9.97 -2.28
CA LYS A 80 12.66 9.34 -3.58
C LYS A 80 11.74 8.14 -3.90
N PRO A 81 11.44 7.22 -2.96
CA PRO A 81 10.55 6.09 -3.24
C PRO A 81 9.13 6.52 -3.62
N LEU A 82 8.58 7.56 -2.95
CA LEU A 82 7.26 8.10 -3.27
C LEU A 82 7.22 8.77 -4.66
N VAL A 83 8.31 9.41 -5.07
CA VAL A 83 8.43 9.99 -6.41
C VAL A 83 8.41 8.90 -7.48
N GLN A 84 9.16 7.82 -7.26
CA GLN A 84 9.20 6.67 -8.18
C GLN A 84 7.82 6.03 -8.32
N LEU A 85 7.14 5.77 -7.20
CA LEU A 85 5.79 5.21 -7.20
C LEU A 85 4.76 6.16 -7.83
N ALA A 86 4.89 7.49 -7.68
CA ALA A 86 4.02 8.46 -8.36
C ALA A 86 4.19 8.46 -9.88
N GLN A 87 5.42 8.25 -10.36
CA GLN A 87 5.76 8.23 -11.78
C GLN A 87 5.49 6.88 -12.45
N SER A 88 5.20 5.84 -11.66
CA SER A 88 4.87 4.51 -12.17
C SER A 88 3.67 4.52 -13.12
N GLY A 89 3.59 3.51 -13.99
CA GLY A 89 2.42 3.29 -14.85
C GLY A 89 1.25 2.62 -14.13
N THR A 90 1.43 2.09 -12.93
CA THR A 90 0.40 1.29 -12.26
C THR A 90 -0.46 2.16 -11.33
N LEU A 91 -1.77 1.94 -11.39
CA LEU A 91 -2.73 2.65 -10.52
C LEU A 91 -2.39 2.45 -9.03
N TRP A 92 -1.98 1.24 -8.67
CA TRP A 92 -1.77 0.82 -7.30
C TRP A 92 -0.54 1.45 -6.67
N GLU A 93 0.58 1.55 -7.40
CA GLU A 93 1.77 2.26 -6.94
C GLU A 93 1.50 3.76 -6.73
N ARG A 94 0.75 4.38 -7.65
CA ARG A 94 0.29 5.77 -7.47
C ARG A 94 -0.60 5.92 -6.24
N ARG A 95 -1.55 5.00 -6.03
CA ARG A 95 -2.44 5.01 -4.84
C ARG A 95 -1.65 4.87 -3.55
N ILE A 96 -0.70 3.94 -3.49
CA ILE A 96 0.20 3.78 -2.33
C ILE A 96 0.92 5.08 -2.03
N THR A 97 1.38 5.81 -3.06
CA THR A 97 1.99 7.13 -2.86
C THR A 97 1.03 8.10 -2.18
N VAL A 98 -0.20 8.19 -2.67
CA VAL A 98 -1.23 9.07 -2.11
C VAL A 98 -1.51 8.71 -0.66
N VAL A 99 -1.85 7.46 -0.41
CA VAL A 99 -2.27 6.93 0.88
C VAL A 99 -1.14 6.99 1.91
N ALA A 100 0.10 6.68 1.51
CA ALA A 100 1.26 6.81 2.38
C ALA A 100 1.47 8.26 2.85
N THR A 101 1.12 9.25 2.02
CA THR A 101 1.16 10.66 2.45
C THR A 101 0.03 11.06 3.41
N LEU A 102 -1.08 10.31 3.47
CA LEU A 102 -2.20 10.57 4.38
C LEU A 102 -1.91 10.17 5.83
N SER A 103 -1.04 9.19 6.09
CA SER A 103 -0.72 8.76 7.47
C SER A 103 -0.15 9.88 8.34
N ASN A 104 0.47 10.86 7.70
CA ASN A 104 1.05 12.05 8.34
C ASN A 104 0.04 13.04 8.94
N GLN A 105 -1.28 12.82 8.83
CA GLN A 105 -2.27 13.76 9.38
C GLN A 105 -2.57 13.55 10.86
N ARG A 106 -2.32 12.35 11.42
CA ARG A 106 -2.57 12.08 12.86
C ARG A 106 -1.50 12.67 13.80
N THR A 107 -0.31 13.04 13.29
CA THR A 107 0.81 13.56 14.11
C THR A 107 0.92 15.09 14.15
N GLY A 108 -0.09 15.84 13.70
CA GLY A 108 -0.23 17.29 13.96
C GLY A 108 0.86 18.21 13.33
N ARG A 109 1.81 17.70 12.55
CA ARG A 109 2.86 18.53 11.92
C ARG A 109 2.38 19.17 10.60
N LEU A 110 1.82 20.36 10.75
CA LEU A 110 1.30 21.29 9.72
C LEU A 110 2.34 21.90 8.75
N SER A 111 3.55 21.35 8.56
CA SER A 111 4.51 21.89 7.58
C SER A 111 4.16 21.57 6.10
N THR A 112 2.87 21.42 5.82
CA THR A 112 2.28 20.63 4.72
C THR A 112 2.00 21.42 3.43
N ILE A 113 2.35 22.71 3.37
CA ILE A 113 2.08 23.56 2.19
C ILE A 113 2.95 23.16 0.98
N ARG A 114 4.21 22.76 1.18
CA ARG A 114 5.04 22.17 0.10
C ARG A 114 4.53 20.79 -0.36
N ARG A 115 3.78 20.10 0.50
CA ARG A 115 3.31 18.70 0.32
C ARG A 115 2.11 18.61 -0.61
N LYS A 116 1.12 19.52 -0.47
CA LYS A 116 -0.02 19.63 -1.42
C LYS A 116 0.46 19.99 -2.82
N ARG A 117 1.37 20.97 -2.95
CA ARG A 117 1.92 21.38 -4.25
C ARG A 117 2.70 20.26 -4.94
N TRP A 118 3.49 19.49 -4.19
CA TRP A 118 4.18 18.30 -4.72
C TRP A 118 3.19 17.21 -5.17
N PHE A 119 2.15 16.94 -4.35
CA PHE A 119 1.11 15.96 -4.66
C PHE A 119 0.36 16.30 -5.94
N VAL A 120 -0.13 17.54 -6.05
CA VAL A 120 -0.80 18.04 -7.26
C VAL A 120 0.13 17.94 -8.47
N LYS A 121 1.38 18.41 -8.35
CA LYS A 121 2.35 18.43 -9.45
C LYS A 121 2.73 17.04 -9.98
N ASN A 122 2.82 16.03 -9.12
CA ASN A 122 3.36 14.71 -9.49
C ASN A 122 2.29 13.61 -9.63
N VAL A 123 1.10 13.78 -9.06
CA VAL A 123 0.06 12.74 -9.05
C VAL A 123 -1.17 13.15 -9.88
N LEU A 124 -1.66 14.39 -9.75
CA LEU A 124 -2.93 14.80 -10.39
C LEU A 124 -2.80 15.13 -11.88
N HIS A 125 -1.66 15.65 -12.34
CA HIS A 125 -1.48 16.02 -13.75
C HIS A 125 -1.34 14.84 -14.72
N ASN A 126 -1.40 13.59 -14.23
CA ASN A 126 -1.41 12.38 -15.04
C ASN A 126 -2.49 11.43 -14.50
N PRO A 127 -3.78 11.70 -14.77
CA PRO A 127 -4.86 10.83 -14.30
C PRO A 127 -4.68 9.43 -14.90
N PRO A 128 -4.84 8.37 -14.12
CA PRO A 128 -4.77 7.01 -14.64
C PRO A 128 -5.84 6.84 -15.71
N SER A 129 -5.48 6.28 -16.87
CA SER A 129 -6.48 5.69 -17.75
C SER A 129 -7.19 4.60 -16.95
N MET A 130 -8.46 4.82 -16.60
CA MET A 130 -9.34 3.79 -16.05
C MET A 130 -9.52 2.72 -17.13
N THR A 131 -8.55 1.83 -17.31
CA THR A 131 -8.80 0.59 -18.03
C THR A 131 -9.66 -0.26 -17.10
N PRO A 132 -10.87 -0.67 -17.52
CA PRO A 132 -11.69 -1.55 -16.70
C PRO A 132 -10.89 -2.81 -16.39
N TYR A 133 -10.81 -3.13 -15.11
CA TYR A 133 -10.24 -4.36 -14.58
C TYR A 133 -10.85 -5.56 -15.31
N THR A 134 -10.08 -6.22 -16.18
CA THR A 134 -10.43 -7.56 -16.66
C THR A 134 -10.05 -8.56 -15.57
N SER A 135 -10.88 -8.68 -14.54
CA SER A 135 -10.87 -9.89 -13.71
C SER A 135 -11.33 -11.06 -14.58
N PRO A 136 -10.63 -12.21 -14.59
CA PRO A 136 -11.18 -13.43 -15.17
C PRO A 136 -12.35 -14.01 -14.35
N HIS A 137 -12.59 -13.50 -13.13
CA HIS A 137 -13.69 -13.93 -12.29
C HIS A 137 -14.77 -12.84 -12.23
N ARG A 138 -15.75 -12.93 -13.15
CA ARG A 138 -17.06 -12.29 -12.97
C ARG A 138 -17.73 -12.94 -11.74
N PHE A 139 -17.68 -12.28 -10.60
CA PHE A 139 -18.79 -12.37 -9.68
C PHE A 139 -19.92 -11.53 -10.29
N CYS A 140 -20.85 -12.18 -10.98
CA CYS A 140 -22.12 -11.58 -11.40
C CYS A 140 -22.89 -11.16 -10.15
N ILE A 141 -22.79 -9.90 -9.74
CA ILE A 141 -23.76 -9.28 -8.81
C ILE A 141 -24.91 -8.74 -9.68
N SER A 142 -25.63 -9.67 -10.30
CA SER A 142 -26.90 -9.44 -11.01
C SER A 142 -27.60 -10.79 -11.09
N CYS A 143 -27.92 -11.38 -9.94
CA CYS A 143 -29.00 -12.36 -9.88
C CYS A 143 -30.26 -11.57 -9.55
N GLU A 144 -31.08 -11.38 -10.58
CA GLU A 144 -32.47 -10.96 -10.47
C GLU A 144 -33.15 -11.82 -9.39
N LEU A 145 -33.73 -11.17 -8.39
CA LEU A 145 -34.72 -11.80 -7.51
C LEU A 145 -35.93 -12.17 -8.38
N PRO A 146 -36.37 -13.43 -8.43
CA PRO A 146 -37.61 -13.76 -9.11
C PRO A 146 -38.77 -13.21 -8.28
N ALA A 147 -39.62 -12.42 -8.92
CA ALA A 147 -40.89 -11.97 -8.35
C ALA A 147 -41.79 -13.19 -8.10
N ALA A 148 -42.26 -13.33 -6.86
CA ALA A 148 -43.37 -14.18 -6.47
C ALA A 148 -44.37 -13.33 -5.70
#